data_AF-A0A1U6HYW4-F1
#
_entry.id   AF-A0A1U6HYW4-F1
#
_cell.length_a   1.000
_cell.length_b   1.000
_cell.length_c   1.000
_cell.angle_alpha   90.00
_cell.angle_beta   90.00
_cell.angle_gamma   90.00
#
_symmetry.space_group_name_H-M   'P 1'
#
loop_
_entity.id
_entity.type
_entity.pdbx_description
1 polymer ?
#
loop_
_entity_poly.entity_id
_entity_poly.type
_entity_poly.pdbx_seq_one_letter_code
_entity_poly.pdbx_strand_id
1 'polypeptide(L)'
;MIPLTGPSAKAVPEKQAGDPPKADDQGGNRSALVAANPFLADWLDAIASDGSLPPEALGVARVMALSVGIGRASFTDWQRVNASLGRDRRDLTALEIMSELVLKGYLDRNFYDGIGRRRYGWTLLIPEEEL
;
A
#
# COMPACT_ATOMS: atom_id res chain seq x y z
N MET A 1 -49.50 -11.96 -54.45
CA MET A 1 -49.55 -10.79 -53.54
C MET A 1 -49.34 -11.29 -52.13
N ILE A 2 -48.18 -11.00 -51.55
CA ILE A 2 -47.78 -11.35 -50.17
C ILE A 2 -47.23 -10.04 -49.57
N PRO A 3 -47.66 -9.58 -48.39
CA PRO A 3 -47.26 -8.29 -47.85
C PRO A 3 -45.91 -8.35 -47.11
N LEU A 4 -45.27 -7.18 -47.10
CA LEU A 4 -43.98 -6.81 -46.51
C LEU A 4 -43.87 -7.00 -45.00
N THR A 5 -42.68 -7.42 -44.55
CA THR A 5 -41.89 -6.89 -43.40
C THR A 5 -40.61 -7.75 -43.35
N GLY A 6 -39.40 -7.27 -43.64
CA GLY A 6 -38.71 -6.07 -43.17
C GLY A 6 -37.61 -6.53 -42.19
N PRO A 7 -36.30 -6.51 -42.56
CA PRO A 7 -35.23 -7.03 -41.71
C PRO A 7 -34.87 -6.02 -40.62
N SER A 8 -34.91 -6.43 -39.35
CA SER A 8 -34.42 -5.60 -38.24
C SER A 8 -32.97 -5.96 -37.92
N ALA A 9 -32.05 -5.32 -38.65
CA ALA A 9 -30.65 -5.27 -38.28
C ALA A 9 -30.50 -4.28 -37.10
N LYS A 10 -30.11 -4.78 -35.93
CA LYS A 10 -29.72 -3.90 -34.82
C LYS A 10 -28.38 -3.26 -35.14
N ALA A 11 -28.41 -1.95 -35.33
CA ALA A 11 -27.25 -1.09 -35.53
C ALA A 11 -26.34 -1.10 -34.29
N VAL A 12 -25.05 -1.30 -34.53
CA VAL A 12 -23.95 -0.99 -33.62
C VAL A 12 -23.62 0.51 -33.79
N PRO A 13 -23.44 1.29 -32.71
CA PRO A 13 -22.69 2.53 -32.80
C PRO A 13 -21.25 2.33 -32.31
N GLU A 14 -20.29 2.57 -33.21
CA GLU A 14 -18.88 2.73 -32.93
C GLU A 14 -18.57 4.09 -32.29
N LYS A 15 -17.60 4.06 -31.35
CA LYS A 15 -16.59 5.08 -30.98
C LYS A 15 -17.03 6.52 -30.67
N GLN A 16 -16.76 6.90 -29.43
CA GLN A 16 -16.19 8.21 -29.14
C GLN A 16 -14.95 8.01 -28.24
N ALA A 17 -13.77 8.18 -28.84
CA ALA A 17 -12.50 8.27 -28.14
C ALA A 17 -12.48 9.59 -27.38
N GLY A 18 -12.64 9.52 -26.06
CA GLY A 18 -12.33 10.61 -25.15
C GLY A 18 -10.91 10.41 -24.62
N ASP A 19 -10.10 11.46 -24.70
CA ASP A 19 -8.74 11.54 -24.18
C ASP A 19 -8.57 10.88 -22.80
N PRO A 20 -7.43 10.22 -22.53
CA PRO A 20 -7.16 9.70 -21.19
C PRO A 20 -7.05 10.88 -20.23
N PRO A 21 -7.80 10.92 -19.12
CA PRO A 21 -7.54 11.90 -18.09
C PRO A 21 -6.14 11.64 -17.55
N LYS A 22 -5.24 12.60 -17.76
CA LYS A 22 -4.03 12.77 -16.96
C LYS A 22 -4.48 12.88 -15.50
N ALA A 23 -4.35 11.79 -14.76
CA ALA A 23 -4.34 11.85 -13.30
C ALA A 23 -2.93 12.23 -12.86
N ASP A 24 -2.57 13.50 -13.05
CA ASP A 24 -1.63 14.16 -12.16
C ASP A 24 -2.34 14.30 -10.81
N ASP A 25 -2.26 13.28 -9.96
CA ASP A 25 -2.65 13.42 -8.55
C ASP A 25 -1.90 12.44 -7.64
N GLN A 26 -0.56 12.49 -7.68
CA GLN A 26 0.28 11.85 -6.67
C GLN A 26 0.49 12.74 -5.42
N GLY A 27 -0.20 13.88 -5.33
CA GLY A 27 -0.07 14.84 -4.22
C GLY A 27 -1.10 14.67 -3.10
N GLY A 28 -2.35 14.32 -3.42
CA GLY A 28 -3.47 14.36 -2.45
C GLY A 28 -3.41 13.34 -1.30
N ASN A 29 -2.89 12.13 -1.54
CA ASN A 29 -2.99 11.04 -0.56
C ASN A 29 -2.03 11.17 0.63
N ARG A 30 -0.93 11.90 0.48
CA ARG A 30 0.01 12.14 1.58
C ARG A 30 -0.60 13.02 2.67
N SER A 31 -1.21 14.13 2.27
CA SER A 31 -1.79 15.10 3.20
C SER A 31 -2.98 14.52 3.98
N ALA A 32 -3.77 13.64 3.36
CA ALA A 32 -4.90 12.99 4.04
C ALA A 32 -4.45 11.96 5.09
N LEU A 33 -3.40 11.16 4.81
CA LEU A 33 -2.86 10.19 5.77
C LEU A 33 -2.23 10.90 6.98
N VAL A 34 -1.46 11.97 6.72
CA VAL A 34 -0.81 12.80 7.73
C VAL A 34 -1.83 13.52 8.62
N ALA A 35 -2.94 14.00 8.05
CA ALA A 35 -4.02 14.60 8.84
C ALA A 35 -4.79 13.60 9.71
N ALA A 36 -4.78 12.30 9.36
CA ALA A 36 -5.58 11.27 10.01
C ALA A 36 -4.84 10.45 11.09
N ASN A 37 -3.50 10.40 11.07
CA ASN A 37 -2.73 9.61 12.05
C ASN A 37 -1.30 10.16 12.27
N PRO A 38 -1.07 11.01 13.30
CA PRO A 38 0.24 11.61 13.56
C PRO A 38 1.33 10.55 13.82
N PHE A 39 0.97 9.43 14.44
CA PHE A 39 1.91 8.33 14.68
C PHE A 39 2.51 7.76 13.39
N LEU A 40 1.75 7.69 12.30
CA LEU A 40 2.29 7.21 11.01
C LEU A 40 3.25 8.21 10.40
N ALA A 41 3.04 9.52 10.62
CA ALA A 41 3.96 10.54 10.16
C ALA A 41 5.29 10.42 10.92
N ASP A 42 5.24 10.38 12.25
CA ASP A 42 6.43 10.23 13.10
C ASP A 42 7.20 8.94 12.78
N TRP A 43 6.49 7.84 12.55
CA TRP A 43 7.11 6.56 12.17
C TRP A 43 7.82 6.61 10.81
N LEU A 44 7.21 7.26 9.80
CA LEU A 44 7.83 7.44 8.49
C LEU A 44 9.04 8.37 8.55
N ASP A 45 8.97 9.43 9.37
CA ASP A 45 10.06 10.38 9.55
C ASP A 45 11.25 9.74 10.29
N ALA A 46 10.98 8.89 11.28
CA ALA A 46 12.01 8.11 11.96
C ALA A 46 12.76 7.17 10.99
N ILE A 47 12.03 6.47 10.12
CA ILE A 47 12.64 5.61 9.08
C ILE A 47 13.40 6.44 8.05
N ALA A 48 12.88 7.60 7.64
CA ALA A 48 13.55 8.47 6.67
C ALA A 48 14.85 9.07 7.22
N SER A 49 14.94 9.22 8.54
CA SER A 49 16.11 9.78 9.23
C SER A 49 17.15 8.72 9.62
N ASP A 50 16.79 7.43 9.62
CA ASP A 50 17.70 6.33 9.91
C ASP A 50 18.59 6.01 8.69
N GLY A 51 19.77 6.63 8.68
CA GLY A 51 20.80 6.42 7.65
C GLY A 51 21.43 5.01 7.63
N SER A 52 21.09 4.13 8.57
CA SER A 52 21.56 2.74 8.57
C SER A 52 20.65 1.78 7.79
N LEU A 53 19.46 2.24 7.38
CA LEU A 53 18.52 1.47 6.57
C LEU A 53 18.88 1.52 5.08
N PRO A 54 18.49 0.49 4.31
CA PRO A 54 18.63 0.53 2.86
C PRO A 54 17.79 1.67 2.25
N PRO A 55 18.23 2.29 1.14
CA PRO A 55 17.55 3.45 0.55
C PRO A 55 16.10 3.15 0.12
N GLU A 56 15.78 1.89 -0.17
CA GLU A 56 14.44 1.42 -0.51
C GLU A 56 13.50 1.30 0.70
N ALA A 57 14.02 1.35 1.94
CA ALA A 57 13.26 1.15 3.17
C ALA A 57 12.08 2.12 3.29
N LEU A 58 12.29 3.39 2.96
CA LEU A 58 11.23 4.40 2.99
C LEU A 58 10.10 4.09 1.99
N GLY A 59 10.42 3.47 0.85
CA GLY A 59 9.42 3.03 -0.12
C GLY A 59 8.53 1.91 0.44
N VAL A 60 9.16 0.90 1.03
CA VAL A 60 8.47 -0.21 1.72
C VAL A 60 7.61 0.32 2.87
N ALA A 61 8.17 1.19 3.71
CA ALA A 61 7.49 1.78 4.86
C ALA A 61 6.23 2.56 4.44
N ARG A 62 6.29 3.36 3.37
CA ARG A 62 5.12 4.09 2.85
C ARG A 62 4.00 3.15 2.43
N VAL A 63 4.32 2.06 1.72
CA VAL A 63 3.33 1.07 1.32
C VAL A 63 2.70 0.39 2.54
N MET A 64 3.53 0.05 3.53
CA MET A 64 3.04 -0.52 4.79
C MET A 64 2.10 0.44 5.51
N ALA A 65 2.46 1.72 5.63
CA ALA A 65 1.67 2.77 6.27
C ALA A 65 0.33 3.01 5.57
N LEU A 66 0.31 3.00 4.23
CA LEU A 66 -0.91 3.10 3.42
C LEU A 66 -1.84 1.89 3.58
N SER A 67 -1.31 0.78 4.09
CA SER A 67 -2.05 -0.46 4.31
C SER A 67 -2.44 -0.68 5.79
N VAL A 68 -2.21 0.32 6.64
CA VAL A 68 -2.65 0.35 8.04
C VAL A 68 -4.12 0.80 8.06
N GLY A 69 -4.96 0.08 8.82
CA GLY A 69 -6.28 0.61 9.22
C GLY A 69 -6.14 1.73 10.27
N ILE A 70 -7.22 2.17 10.89
CA ILE A 70 -7.10 3.09 12.06
C ILE A 70 -6.24 2.38 13.14
N GLY A 71 -5.08 2.95 13.49
CA GLY A 71 -4.19 2.42 14.53
C GLY A 71 -2.75 2.17 14.08
N ARG A 72 -2.11 1.13 14.67
CA ARG A 72 -0.67 0.81 14.52
C ARG A 72 -0.40 -0.53 13.82
N ALA A 73 -1.43 -1.22 13.33
CA ALA A 73 -1.29 -2.55 12.75
C ALA A 73 -1.41 -2.51 11.22
N SER A 74 -0.39 -3.01 10.51
CA SER A 74 -0.42 -3.24 9.05
C SER A 74 -0.70 -4.72 8.77
N PHE A 75 -1.63 -5.02 7.85
CA PHE A 75 -1.98 -6.40 7.47
C PHE A 75 -1.24 -6.90 6.23
N THR A 76 -0.15 -6.23 5.84
CA THR A 76 0.45 -6.42 4.51
C THR A 76 1.52 -7.48 4.52
N ASP A 77 1.35 -8.48 3.67
CA ASP A 77 2.40 -9.44 3.32
C ASP A 77 3.42 -8.81 2.34
N TRP A 78 4.68 -9.22 2.42
CA TRP A 78 5.79 -8.66 1.63
C TRP A 78 5.56 -8.77 0.12
N GLN A 79 4.86 -9.82 -0.33
CA GLN A 79 4.50 -9.99 -1.75
C GLN A 79 3.56 -8.88 -2.25
N ARG A 80 2.65 -8.42 -1.39
CA ARG A 80 1.75 -7.31 -1.70
C ARG A 80 2.51 -5.99 -1.68
N VAL A 81 3.48 -5.84 -0.77
CA VAL A 81 4.38 -4.68 -0.77
C VAL A 81 5.13 -4.58 -2.10
N ASN A 82 5.74 -5.68 -2.57
CA ASN A 82 6.39 -5.72 -3.88
C ASN A 82 5.45 -5.35 -5.03
N ALA A 83 4.24 -5.93 -5.05
CA ALA A 83 3.27 -5.62 -6.08
C ALA A 83 2.92 -4.11 -6.11
N SER A 84 2.75 -3.49 -4.94
CA SER A 84 2.47 -2.05 -4.82
C SER A 84 3.67 -1.17 -5.22
N LEU A 85 4.89 -1.69 -5.12
CA LEU A 85 6.12 -1.04 -5.60
C LEU A 85 6.38 -1.30 -7.10
N GLY A 86 5.50 -2.02 -7.80
CA GLY A 86 5.68 -2.39 -9.21
C GLY A 86 6.77 -3.43 -9.44
N ARG A 87 7.18 -4.17 -8.40
CA ARG A 87 8.18 -5.24 -8.45
C ARG A 87 7.53 -6.60 -8.65
N ASP A 88 8.35 -7.58 -9.03
CA ASP A 88 7.91 -8.97 -9.07
C ASP A 88 7.46 -9.43 -7.68
N ARG A 89 6.35 -10.15 -7.59
CA ARG A 89 5.78 -10.58 -6.29
C ARG A 89 6.70 -11.54 -5.54
N ARG A 90 7.57 -12.28 -6.24
CA ARG A 90 8.51 -13.25 -5.68
C ARG A 90 9.89 -12.66 -5.38
N ASP A 91 10.10 -11.39 -5.71
CA ASP A 91 11.30 -10.66 -5.35
C ASP A 91 11.44 -10.60 -3.82
N LEU A 92 12.57 -11.03 -3.27
CA LEU A 92 12.75 -11.07 -1.81
C LEU A 92 13.09 -9.71 -1.23
N THR A 93 13.33 -8.69 -2.05
CA THR A 93 13.80 -7.37 -1.59
C THR A 93 12.89 -6.75 -0.52
N ALA A 94 11.56 -6.77 -0.68
CA ALA A 94 10.67 -6.24 0.35
C ALA A 94 10.68 -7.07 1.63
N LEU A 95 10.86 -8.39 1.55
CA LEU A 95 10.98 -9.25 2.72
C LEU A 95 12.26 -8.93 3.50
N GLU A 96 13.39 -8.81 2.79
CA GLU A 96 14.69 -8.45 3.39
C GLU A 96 14.63 -7.09 4.09
N ILE A 97 14.06 -6.08 3.42
CA ILE A 97 13.86 -4.75 4.02
C ILE A 97 12.95 -4.82 5.25
N MET A 98 11.85 -5.57 5.17
CA MET A 98 10.97 -5.74 6.33
C MET A 98 11.67 -6.45 7.49
N SER A 99 12.57 -7.40 7.20
CA SER A 99 13.43 -8.02 8.21
C SER A 99 14.39 -7.03 8.86
N GLU A 100 15.02 -6.14 8.09
CA GLU A 100 15.86 -5.06 8.63
C GLU A 100 15.06 -4.11 9.53
N LEU A 101 13.86 -3.72 9.11
CA LEU A 101 12.97 -2.89 9.92
C LEU A 101 12.57 -3.58 11.24
N VAL A 102 12.42 -4.91 11.26
CA VAL A 102 12.21 -5.68 12.50
C VAL A 102 13.46 -5.64 13.38
N LEU A 103 14.65 -5.91 12.81
CA LEU A 103 15.91 -5.89 13.55
C LEU A 103 16.20 -4.54 14.20
N LYS A 104 15.79 -3.45 13.53
CA LYS A 104 15.93 -2.07 14.00
C LYS A 104 14.82 -1.64 14.96
N GLY A 105 13.84 -2.50 15.24
CA GLY A 105 12.77 -2.22 16.18
C GLY A 105 11.66 -1.31 15.62
N TYR A 106 11.60 -1.09 14.31
CA TYR A 106 10.51 -0.35 13.67
C TYR A 106 9.25 -1.20 13.43
N LEU A 107 9.42 -2.52 13.41
CA LEU A 107 8.35 -3.49 13.20
C LEU A 107 8.41 -4.59 14.25
N ASP A 108 7.24 -5.02 14.71
CA ASP A 108 7.09 -6.26 15.46
C ASP A 108 5.99 -7.11 14.85
N ARG A 109 6.14 -8.44 14.93
CA ARG A 109 5.22 -9.37 14.29
C ARG A 109 4.08 -9.69 15.24
N ASN A 110 2.90 -9.19 14.90
CA ASN A 110 1.71 -9.44 15.70
C ASN A 110 1.04 -10.76 15.31
N PHE A 111 0.82 -11.62 16.29
CA PHE A 111 0.17 -12.92 16.10
C PHE A 111 -1.26 -13.01 16.69
N TYR A 112 -1.78 -11.94 17.32
CA TYR A 112 -3.03 -12.04 18.10
C TYR A 112 -3.86 -10.74 18.09
N ASP A 113 -5.17 -10.85 17.87
CA ASP A 113 -6.16 -9.76 18.06
C ASP A 113 -7.10 -10.02 19.25
N GLY A 114 -6.62 -10.67 20.33
CA GLY A 114 -7.36 -10.84 21.59
C GLY A 114 -8.67 -11.67 21.54
N ILE A 115 -9.22 -11.98 20.37
CA ILE A 115 -10.52 -12.68 20.19
C ILE A 115 -10.32 -14.09 19.60
N GLY A 116 -9.09 -14.63 19.66
CA GLY A 116 -8.78 -15.99 19.21
C GLY A 116 -8.76 -16.17 17.69
N ARG A 117 -8.85 -15.09 16.90
CA ARG A 117 -8.60 -15.14 15.46
C ARG A 117 -7.13 -14.79 15.21
N ARG A 118 -6.36 -15.75 14.69
CA ARG A 118 -5.00 -15.50 14.22
C ARG A 118 -5.06 -14.54 13.04
N ARG A 119 -4.84 -13.25 13.27
CA ARG A 119 -4.53 -12.31 12.20
C ARG A 119 -3.01 -12.14 12.15
N TYR A 120 -2.44 -12.47 11.00
CA TYR A 120 -1.04 -12.21 10.71
C TYR A 120 -0.89 -10.74 10.32
N GLY A 121 -0.03 -10.00 11.00
CA GLY A 121 0.22 -8.60 10.71
C GLY A 121 1.48 -8.07 11.38
N TRP A 122 1.70 -6.78 11.23
CA TRP A 122 2.85 -6.05 11.74
C TRP A 122 2.40 -4.91 12.64
N THR A 123 2.97 -4.84 13.84
CA THR A 123 2.91 -3.65 14.69
C THR A 123 3.98 -2.69 14.23
N LEU A 124 3.61 -1.44 14.00
CA LEU A 124 4.55 -0.36 13.73
C LEU A 124 5.01 0.23 15.07
N LEU A 125 6.32 0.39 15.22
CA LEU A 125 6.99 0.84 16.43
C LEU A 125 7.96 1.97 16.11
N ILE A 126 8.11 2.93 17.03
CA ILE A 126 9.17 3.92 16.99
C ILE A 126 10.17 3.49 18.07
N PRO A 127 11.42 3.16 17.72
CA PRO A 127 12.44 2.83 18.70
C PRO A 127 12.59 3.99 19.69
N GLU A 128 12.59 3.69 21.00
CA GLU A 128 12.97 4.69 21.99
C GLU A 128 14.47 4.97 21.80
N GLU A 129 14.85 6.24 21.59
CA GLU A 129 16.26 6.61 21.60
C GLU A 129 16.85 6.24 22.98
N GLU A 130 17.90 5.42 23.00
CA GLU A 130 18.66 5.18 24.23
C GLU A 130 19.24 6.52 24.70
N LEU A 131 18.60 7.10 25.72
CA LEU A 131 19.04 8.29 26.44
C LEU A 131 20.33 8.03 27.24
#